data_AF-A0A9D4FCU4-F1
#
_entry.id   AF-A0A9D4FCU4-F1
#
_cell.length_a   1.000
_cell.length_b   1.000
_cell.length_c   1.000
_cell.angle_alpha   90.00
_cell.angle_beta   90.00
_cell.angle_gamma   90.00
#
_symmetry.space_group_name_H-M   'P 1'
#
loop_
_entity.id
_entity.type
_entity.pdbx_description
1 polymer ?
#
loop_
_entity_poly.entity_id
_entity_poly.type
_entity_poly.pdbx_seq_one_letter_code
_entity_poly.pdbx_strand_id
1 'polypeptide(L)'
;MIANRPELPQMVNNIIQYCKERDISNTVEILKKCQQEIVLGRSLDIEGPDTRIDGQTTFNTLNQDNVLVTSLEEISGLTPHELRHTLQVQFYNEVPLYLIYRNTIKNP
;
A
#
# COMPACT_ATOMS: atom_id res chain seq x y z
N MET A 1 -24.18 8.64 1.23
CA MET A 1 -25.08 7.48 1.07
C MET A 1 -24.19 6.24 1.09
N ILE A 2 -24.25 5.45 2.15
CA ILE A 2 -23.48 4.20 2.22
C ILE A 2 -24.26 3.19 1.37
N ALA A 3 -23.69 2.75 0.25
CA ALA A 3 -24.30 1.72 -0.57
C ALA A 3 -24.55 0.47 0.30
N ASN A 4 -25.78 -0.03 0.31
CA ASN A 4 -26.13 -1.28 0.99
C ASN A 4 -25.32 -2.41 0.36
N ARG A 5 -24.19 -2.76 0.99
CA ARG A 5 -23.36 -3.89 0.60
C ARG A 5 -24.24 -5.16 0.72
N PRO A 6 -24.26 -6.05 -0.30
CA PRO A 6 -25.03 -7.29 -0.22
C PRO A 6 -24.62 -8.10 1.01
N GLU A 7 -25.47 -9.00 1.50
CA GLU A 7 -25.03 -9.95 2.54
C GLU A 7 -24.05 -10.98 1.95
N LEU A 8 -23.20 -11.57 2.80
CA LEU A 8 -22.16 -12.51 2.38
C LEU A 8 -22.69 -13.66 1.49
N PRO A 9 -23.83 -14.32 1.79
CA PRO A 9 -24.38 -15.35 0.91
C PRO A 9 -24.71 -14.84 -0.50
N GLN A 10 -25.21 -13.61 -0.60
CA GLN A 10 -25.52 -12.99 -1.89
C GLN A 10 -24.24 -12.68 -2.67
N MET A 11 -23.18 -12.20 -2.02
CA MET A 11 -21.88 -12.00 -2.67
C MET A 11 -21.30 -13.30 -3.22
N VAL A 12 -21.34 -14.37 -2.43
CA VAL A 12 -20.84 -15.70 -2.85
C VAL A 12 -21.61 -16.18 -4.08
N ASN A 13 -22.94 -16.08 -4.08
CA ASN A 13 -23.75 -16.43 -5.24
C ASN A 13 -23.39 -15.61 -6.47
N ASN A 14 -23.16 -14.30 -6.32
CA ASN A 14 -22.75 -13.43 -7.42
C ASN A 14 -21.38 -13.83 -8.00
N ILE A 15 -20.42 -14.21 -7.14
CA ILE A 15 -19.10 -14.71 -7.57
C ILE A 15 -19.25 -16.02 -8.33
N ILE A 16 -20.06 -16.96 -7.82
CA ILE A 16 -20.31 -18.25 -8.49
C ILE A 16 -20.91 -18.02 -9.88
N GLN A 17 -21.93 -17.17 -10.00
CA GLN A 17 -22.54 -16.86 -11.30
C GLN A 17 -21.54 -16.19 -12.24
N TYR A 18 -20.78 -15.21 -11.76
CA TYR A 18 -19.73 -14.55 -12.53
C TYR A 18 -18.72 -15.55 -13.12
N CYS A 19 -18.28 -16.53 -12.32
CA CYS A 19 -17.31 -17.54 -12.76
C CYS A 19 -17.94 -18.50 -13.77
N LYS A 20 -19.19 -18.92 -13.55
CA LYS A 20 -19.91 -19.81 -14.49
C LYS A 20 -20.17 -19.15 -15.84
N GLU A 21 -20.61 -17.89 -15.86
CA GLU A 21 -20.90 -17.14 -17.08
C GLU A 21 -19.66 -16.91 -17.96
N ARG A 22 -18.47 -16.86 -17.35
CA ARG A 22 -17.20 -16.59 -18.02
C ARG A 22 -16.30 -17.81 -18.16
N ASP A 23 -16.81 -19.00 -17.83
CA ASP A 23 -16.07 -20.26 -17.84
C ASP A 23 -14.74 -20.21 -17.04
N ILE A 24 -14.76 -19.49 -15.92
CA ILE A 24 -13.59 -19.33 -15.05
C ILE A 24 -13.51 -20.54 -14.13
N SER A 25 -12.60 -21.45 -14.47
CA SER A 25 -12.24 -22.62 -13.66
C SER A 25 -10.88 -22.49 -12.98
N ASN A 26 -10.06 -21.53 -13.42
CA ASN A 26 -8.76 -21.27 -12.84
C ASN A 26 -8.90 -20.72 -11.40
N THR A 27 -8.25 -21.38 -10.44
CA THR A 27 -8.33 -21.04 -9.02
C THR A 27 -7.85 -19.62 -8.71
N VAL A 28 -6.82 -19.12 -9.40
CA VAL A 28 -6.27 -17.78 -9.18
C VAL A 28 -7.29 -16.71 -9.58
N GLU A 29 -7.95 -16.87 -10.73
CA GLU A 29 -8.97 -15.94 -11.22
C GLU A 29 -10.23 -15.93 -10.32
N ILE A 30 -10.63 -17.10 -9.81
CA ILE A 30 -11.71 -17.19 -8.82
C ILE A 30 -11.34 -16.41 -7.56
N LEU A 31 -10.12 -16.57 -7.05
CA LEU A 31 -9.66 -15.86 -5.85
C LEU A 31 -9.59 -14.35 -6.05
N LYS A 32 -9.16 -13.87 -7.23
CA LYS A 32 -9.21 -12.43 -7.58
C LYS A 32 -10.64 -11.89 -7.53
N LYS A 33 -11.62 -12.63 -8.04
CA LYS A 33 -13.02 -12.21 -7.97
C LYS A 33 -13.56 -12.21 -6.53
N CYS A 34 -13.22 -13.23 -5.74
CA CYS A 34 -13.51 -13.26 -4.30
C CYS A 34 -12.94 -12.05 -3.57
N GLN A 35 -11.77 -11.57 -3.99
CA GLN A 35 -11.13 -10.43 -3.36
C GLN A 35 -11.79 -9.09 -3.68
N GLN A 36 -12.28 -8.90 -4.89
CA GLN A 36 -13.01 -7.68 -5.26
C GLN A 36 -14.30 -7.51 -4.45
N GLU A 37 -14.92 -8.61 -4.02
CA GLU A 37 -16.26 -8.61 -3.42
C GLU A 37 -16.24 -8.87 -1.91
N ILE A 38 -15.42 -9.83 -1.44
CA ILE A 38 -15.47 -10.37 -0.06
C ILE A 38 -14.19 -10.03 0.72
N VAL A 39 -13.01 -10.31 0.15
CA VAL A 39 -11.74 -10.17 0.88
C VAL A 39 -11.24 -8.73 0.84
N LEU A 40 -11.51 -7.98 1.91
CA LEU A 40 -10.92 -6.66 2.13
C LEU A 40 -9.42 -6.86 2.45
N GLY A 41 -8.54 -6.74 1.45
CA GLY A 41 -7.11 -6.99 1.63
C GLY A 41 -6.27 -6.82 0.35
N ARG A 42 -4.97 -7.07 0.47
CA ARG A 42 -3.92 -6.89 -0.57
C ARG A 42 -4.21 -7.66 -1.86
N SER A 43 -4.39 -6.96 -2.99
CA SER A 43 -4.69 -7.55 -4.32
C SER A 43 -3.81 -8.76 -4.67
N LEU A 44 -4.41 -9.82 -5.19
CA LEU A 44 -3.74 -11.04 -5.65
C LEU A 44 -3.03 -10.85 -7.02
N ASP A 45 -3.28 -9.75 -7.73
CA ASP A 45 -2.62 -9.38 -8.99
C ASP A 45 -1.19 -8.82 -8.80
N ILE A 46 -0.64 -8.90 -7.59
CA ILE A 46 0.73 -8.44 -7.34
C ILE A 46 1.65 -9.62 -7.65
N GLU A 47 2.43 -9.49 -8.72
CA GLU A 47 3.60 -10.34 -8.95
C GLU A 47 4.45 -10.26 -7.68
N GLY A 48 4.42 -11.28 -6.83
CA GLY A 48 5.29 -11.41 -5.65
C GLY A 48 5.07 -10.44 -4.47
N PRO A 49 5.25 -10.90 -3.22
CA PRO A 49 5.43 -10.02 -2.05
C PRO A 49 6.67 -9.12 -2.15
N ASP A 50 7.64 -9.50 -2.98
CA ASP A 50 8.99 -8.95 -3.06
C ASP A 50 9.25 -8.04 -4.27
N THR A 51 8.24 -7.78 -5.10
CA THR A 51 8.42 -6.94 -6.29
C THR A 51 8.48 -5.49 -5.87
N ARG A 52 9.72 -5.03 -5.72
CA ARG A 52 10.08 -3.64 -5.45
C ARG A 52 9.60 -2.78 -6.62
N ILE A 53 8.84 -1.73 -6.32
CA ILE A 53 8.58 -0.68 -7.31
C ILE A 53 9.85 0.15 -7.41
N ASP A 54 10.72 -0.20 -8.36
CA ASP A 54 11.95 0.53 -8.61
C ASP A 54 11.67 1.92 -9.21
N GLY A 55 12.45 2.91 -8.80
CA GLY A 55 12.48 4.24 -9.42
C GLY A 55 11.79 5.37 -8.65
N GLN A 56 11.03 5.11 -7.58
CA GLN A 56 10.39 6.17 -6.78
C GLN A 56 10.59 5.96 -5.26
N THR A 57 10.94 7.05 -4.58
CA THR A 57 11.07 7.14 -3.12
C THR A 57 10.13 8.22 -2.63
N THR A 58 9.26 7.88 -1.68
CA THR A 58 8.39 8.84 -1.00
C THR A 58 9.15 9.42 0.19
N PHE A 59 9.16 10.76 0.30
CA PHE A 59 9.86 11.47 1.35
C PHE A 59 8.86 11.98 2.38
N ASN A 60 8.96 11.47 3.62
CA ASN A 60 8.07 11.87 4.70
C ASN A 60 8.86 12.61 5.77
N THR A 61 8.41 13.81 6.12
CA THR A 61 9.05 14.60 7.17
C THR A 61 8.25 14.48 8.46
N LEU A 62 8.84 13.89 9.49
CA LEU A 62 8.14 13.50 10.71
C LEU A 62 8.60 14.30 11.92
N ASN A 63 7.68 14.52 12.86
CA ASN A 63 8.01 15.08 14.16
C ASN A 63 8.32 13.92 15.13
N GLN A 64 9.53 13.91 15.70
CA GLN A 64 9.96 12.89 16.65
C GLN A 64 9.10 12.84 17.92
N ASP A 65 8.57 13.99 18.38
CA ASP A 65 7.73 14.05 19.57
C ASP A 65 6.29 13.56 19.31
N ASN A 66 5.91 13.43 18.03
CA ASN A 66 4.57 13.05 17.62
C ASN A 66 4.59 12.16 16.37
N VAL A 67 5.45 11.14 16.38
CA VAL A 67 5.72 10.29 15.21
C VAL A 67 4.44 9.64 14.69
N LEU A 68 3.61 9.11 15.58
CA LEU A 68 2.41 8.37 15.16
C LEU A 68 1.43 9.28 14.41
N VAL A 69 1.13 10.46 14.95
CA VAL A 69 0.16 11.38 14.32
C VAL A 69 0.72 11.93 13.02
N THR A 70 1.96 12.43 13.04
CA THR A 70 2.57 13.00 11.82
C THR A 70 2.79 11.95 10.74
N SER A 71 3.12 10.70 11.10
CA SER A 71 3.20 9.60 10.14
C SER A 71 1.84 9.27 9.54
N LEU A 72 0.79 9.23 10.35
CA LEU A 72 -0.56 8.95 9.86
C LEU A 72 -1.08 10.06 8.94
N GLU A 73 -0.81 11.32 9.26
CA GLU A 73 -1.13 12.47 8.40
C GLU A 73 -0.44 12.34 7.05
N GLU A 74 0.88 12.11 7.03
CA GLU A 74 1.67 11.95 5.81
C GLU A 74 1.23 10.72 4.98
N ILE A 75 1.00 9.57 5.63
CA ILE A 75 0.57 8.33 4.98
C ILE A 75 -0.86 8.46 4.43
N SER A 76 -1.74 9.20 5.11
CA SER A 76 -3.14 9.36 4.69
C SER A 76 -3.30 10.10 3.35
N GLY A 77 -2.29 10.90 2.98
CA GLY A 77 -2.23 11.58 1.69
C GLY A 77 -1.76 10.71 0.52
N LEU A 78 -1.28 9.49 0.78
CA LEU A 78 -0.71 8.62 -0.25
C LEU A 78 -1.77 7.76 -0.94
N THR A 79 -1.62 7.58 -2.25
CA THR A 79 -2.40 6.60 -3.01
C THR A 79 -1.98 5.16 -2.66
N PRO A 80 -2.85 4.15 -2.90
CA PRO A 80 -2.48 2.75 -2.72
C PRO A 80 -1.23 2.30 -3.51
N HIS A 81 -0.91 3.00 -4.60
CA HIS A 81 0.31 2.77 -5.37
C HIS A 81 1.55 3.30 -4.64
N GLU A 82 1.48 4.54 -4.12
CA GLU A 82 2.60 5.22 -3.44
C GLU A 82 2.98 4.59 -2.10
N LEU A 83 2.03 3.93 -1.43
CA LEU A 83 2.31 3.13 -0.21
C LEU A 83 3.30 1.99 -0.45
N ARG A 84 3.59 1.64 -1.71
CA ARG A 84 4.53 0.58 -2.08
C ARG A 84 5.90 1.10 -2.54
N HIS A 85 6.07 2.42 -2.61
CA HIS A 85 7.37 3.01 -2.90
C HIS A 85 8.33 2.87 -1.73
N THR A 86 9.62 3.01 -2.01
CA THR A 86 10.61 3.09 -0.93
C THR A 86 10.29 4.32 -0.06
N LEU A 87 10.18 4.14 1.26
CA LEU A 87 9.93 5.25 2.17
C LEU A 87 11.26 5.80 2.70
N GLN A 88 11.50 7.08 2.50
CA GLN A 88 12.56 7.82 3.16
C GLN A 88 11.96 8.73 4.24
N VAL A 89 12.36 8.50 5.49
CA VAL A 89 11.93 9.30 6.63
C VAL A 89 13.01 10.32 6.97
N GLN A 90 12.59 11.56 7.21
CA GLN A 90 13.43 12.61 7.78
C GLN A 90 12.75 13.23 8.99
N PHE A 91 13.44 13.32 10.12
CA PHE A 91 12.90 14.02 11.29
C PHE A 91 13.20 15.53 11.22
N TYR A 92 12.21 16.38 11.53
CA TYR A 92 12.32 17.84 11.40
C TYR A 92 13.54 18.43 12.11
N ASN A 93 13.93 17.88 13.26
CA ASN A 93 14.99 18.41 14.12
C ASN A 93 16.32 17.66 13.99
N GLU A 94 16.43 16.72 13.05
CA GLU A 94 17.64 15.94 12.86
C GLU A 94 18.46 16.45 11.67
N VAL A 95 19.77 16.56 11.87
CA VAL A 95 20.69 16.85 10.77
C VAL A 95 20.79 15.59 9.92
N PRO A 96 20.41 15.62 8.63
CA PRO A 96 20.48 14.42 7.83
C PRO A 96 21.93 13.97 7.66
N LEU A 97 22.15 12.65 7.79
CA LEU A 97 23.48 12.03 7.84
C LEU A 97 24.39 12.44 6.67
N TYR A 98 23.85 12.64 5.46
CA TYR A 98 24.64 13.06 4.30
C TYR A 98 25.27 14.46 4.46
N LEU A 99 24.67 15.36 5.25
CA LEU A 99 25.27 16.64 5.60
C LEU A 99 26.39 16.48 6.62
N ILE A 100 26.25 15.54 7.55
CA ILE A 100 27.29 15.20 8.51
C ILE A 100 28.52 14.70 7.77
N TYR A 101 28.38 13.69 6.89
CA TYR A 101 29.49 13.13 6.12
C TYR A 101 30.21 14.16 5.24
N ARG A 102 29.48 15.08 4.59
CA ARG A 102 30.10 16.14 3.77
C ARG A 102 30.91 17.13 4.61
N ASN A 103 30.49 17.40 5.84
CA ASN A 103 31.18 18.32 6.73
C ASN A 103 32.40 17.67 7.41
N THR A 104 32.40 16.36 7.64
CA THR A 104 33.58 15.64 8.17
C THR A 104 34.71 15.53 7.16
N ILE A 105 34.39 15.41 5.86
CA ILE A 105 35.41 15.27 4.80
C ILE A 105 36.01 16.64 4.42
N LYS A 106 35.27 17.75 4.64
CA LYS A 106 35.73 19.11 4.34
C LYS A 106 36.52 19.80 5.46
N ASN A 107 36.55 19.22 6.66
CA ASN A 107 37.38 19.67 7.77
C ASN A 107 38.03 18.44 8.45
N PRO A 108 39.14 17.89 7.91
CA PRO A 108 40.05 17.06 8.69
C PRO A 108 40.77 17.86 9.78
#